data_AF-A0AAI8D0D4-F1
#
_entry.id   AF-A0AAI8D0D4-F1
#
_cell.length_a   1.000
_cell.length_b   1.000
_cell.length_c   1.000
_cell.angle_alpha   90.00
_cell.angle_beta   90.00
_cell.angle_gamma   90.00
#
_symmetry.space_group_name_H-M   'P 1'
#
loop_
_entity.id
_entity.type
_entity.pdbx_description
1 polymer ?
#
loop_
_entity_poly.entity_id
_entity_poly.type
_entity_poly.pdbx_seq_one_letter_code
_entity_poly.pdbx_strand_id
1 'polypeptide(L)' 'MTIQAHLESLQKKHGALEEKLHDALASPSIDDRHIAELKRLKLRLKDEMERLRASTRH' A
#
# COMPACT_ATOMS: atom_id res chain seq x y z
N MET A 1 -7.16 10.83 18.65
CA MET A 1 -7.23 10.07 17.38
C MET A 1 -6.44 8.78 17.57
N THR A 2 -7.09 7.63 17.47
CA THR A 2 -6.54 6.32 17.82
C THR A 2 -5.68 5.73 16.69
N ILE A 3 -4.65 4.97 17.05
CA ILE A 3 -3.76 4.22 16.13
C ILE A 3 -4.57 3.36 15.15
N GLN A 4 -5.71 2.83 15.59
CA GLN A 4 -6.65 2.07 14.75
C GLN A 4 -7.17 2.86 13.52
N ALA A 5 -7.51 4.14 13.68
CA ALA A 5 -8.01 4.96 12.57
C ALA A 5 -6.91 5.22 11.52
N HIS A 6 -5.67 5.38 11.98
CA HIS A 6 -4.51 5.53 11.10
C HIS A 6 -4.25 4.23 10.33
N LEU A 7 -4.32 3.08 11.02
CA LEU A 7 -4.12 1.77 10.41
C LEU A 7 -5.20 1.46 9.37
N GLU A 8 -6.47 1.76 9.65
CA GLU A 8 -7.57 1.62 8.68
C GLU A 8 -7.35 2.49 7.44
N SER A 9 -6.88 3.73 7.62
CA SER A 9 -6.58 4.63 6.50
C SER A 9 -5.45 4.11 5.63
N LEU A 10 -4.39 3.54 6.24
CA LEU A 10 -3.31 2.90 5.51
C LEU A 10 -3.77 1.65 4.76
N GLN A 11 -4.63 0.85 5.39
CA GLN A 11 -5.19 -0.35 4.78
C GLN A 11 -6.05 -0.02 3.55
N LYS A 12 -6.90 1.02 3.64
CA LYS A 12 -7.67 1.55 2.50
C LYS A 12 -6.75 2.02 1.36
N LYS A 13 -5.69 2.77 1.68
CA LYS A 13 -4.69 3.21 0.68
C LYS A 13 -3.97 2.02 0.03
N HIS A 14 -3.63 1.00 0.81
CA HIS A 14 -2.99 -0.21 0.30
C HIS A 14 -3.90 -0.95 -0.68
N GLY A 15 -5.18 -1.16 -0.31
CA GLY A 15 -6.16 -1.78 -1.21
C GLY A 15 -6.32 -1.03 -2.54
N ALA A 16 -6.42 0.31 -2.49
CA ALA A 16 -6.51 1.13 -3.70
C ALA A 16 -5.25 1.02 -4.58
N LEU A 17 -4.06 0.90 -3.99
CA LEU A 17 -2.81 0.65 -4.72
C LEU A 17 -2.76 -0.75 -5.32
N GLU A 18 -3.36 -1.75 -4.67
CA GLU A 18 -3.48 -3.11 -5.21
C GLU A 18 -4.38 -3.15 -6.44
N GLU A 19 -5.54 -2.50 -6.40
CA GLU A 19 -6.42 -2.38 -7.57
C GLU A 19 -5.71 -1.67 -8.73
N LYS A 20 -5.05 -0.54 -8.47
CA LYS A 20 -4.28 0.18 -9.51
C LYS A 20 -3.16 -0.67 -10.09
N LEU A 21 -2.47 -1.46 -9.25
CA LEU A 21 -1.43 -2.35 -9.71
C LEU A 21 -2.00 -3.49 -10.56
N HIS A 22 -3.16 -4.02 -10.18
CA HIS A 22 -3.83 -5.08 -10.94
C HIS A 22 -4.29 -4.58 -12.31
N ASP A 23 -4.94 -3.41 -12.36
CA ASP A 23 -5.36 -2.76 -13.61
C ASP A 23 -4.17 -2.43 -14.52
N ALA A 24 -3.09 -1.90 -13.93
CA ALA A 24 -1.83 -1.68 -14.63
C ALA A 24 -1.28 -2.98 -15.22
N LEU A 25 -1.17 -4.05 -14.43
CA LEU A 25 -0.67 -5.35 -14.89
C LEU A 25 -1.57 -5.99 -15.97
N ALA A 26 -2.87 -5.70 -15.95
CA ALA A 26 -3.81 -6.17 -16.97
C ALA A 26 -3.70 -5.37 -18.28
N SER A 27 -3.15 -4.15 -18.23
CA SER A 27 -2.95 -3.31 -19.40
C SER A 27 -1.59 -3.58 -20.07
N PRO A 28 -1.55 -4.11 -21.30
CA PRO A 28 -0.30 -4.44 -21.99
C PRO A 28 0.53 -3.22 -22.42
N SER A 29 -0.04 -2.01 -22.32
CA SER A 29 0.64 -0.75 -22.68
C SER A 29 1.09 0.07 -21.47
N ILE A 30 0.96 -0.47 -20.24
CA ILE A 30 1.46 0.23 -19.06
C ILE A 30 2.99 0.19 -19.04
N ASP A 31 3.62 1.27 -18.57
CA ASP A 31 5.06 1.33 -18.41
C ASP A 31 5.53 0.49 -17.21
N ASP A 32 6.55 -0.35 -17.38
CA ASP A 32 7.16 -1.13 -16.30
C ASP A 32 7.61 -0.25 -15.13
N ARG A 33 8.03 1.00 -15.38
CA ARG A 33 8.38 1.95 -14.32
C ARG A 33 7.17 2.26 -13.44
N HIS A 34 5.99 2.41 -14.04
CA HIS A 34 4.76 2.68 -13.32
C HIS A 34 4.39 1.50 -12.41
N ILE A 35 4.51 0.27 -12.91
CA ILE A 35 4.32 -0.96 -12.11
C ILE A 35 5.31 -1.01 -10.95
N ALA A 36 6.59 -0.71 -11.21
CA ALA A 36 7.64 -0.73 -10.20
C ALA A 36 7.40 0.32 -9.09
N GLU A 37 6.92 1.51 -9.45
CA GLU A 37 6.54 2.54 -8.49
C GLU A 37 5.34 2.12 -7.63
N LEU A 38 4.28 1.57 -8.24
CA LEU A 38 3.12 1.06 -7.51
C LEU A 38 3.52 -0.04 -6.52
N LYS A 39 4.39 -0.98 -6.92
CA LYS A 39 4.94 -2.02 -6.03
C LYS A 39 5.76 -1.42 -4.88
N ARG A 40 6.58 -0.40 -5.13
CA ARG A 40 7.35 0.29 -4.07
C ARG A 40 6.43 1.00 -3.08
N LEU A 41 5.40 1.70 -3.56
CA LEU A 41 4.42 2.38 -2.71
C LEU A 41 3.65 1.36 -1.85
N LYS A 42 3.22 0.24 -2.44
CA LYS A 42 2.59 -0.86 -1.72
C LYS A 42 3.50 -1.41 -0.61
N LEU A 43 4.78 -1.62 -0.91
CA LEU A 43 5.76 -2.10 0.06
C LEU A 43 5.95 -1.11 1.22
N ARG A 44 6.02 0.20 0.93
CA ARG A 44 6.13 1.25 1.95
C ARG A 44 4.93 1.31 2.88
N LEU A 45 3.70 1.24 2.34
CA LEU A 45 2.50 1.20 3.18
C LEU A 45 2.46 -0.04 4.05
N LYS A 46 2.90 -1.18 3.52
CA LYS A 46 3.02 -2.41 4.32
C LYS A 46 4.03 -2.23 5.46
N ASP A 47 5.20 -1.67 5.20
CA ASP A 47 6.21 -1.40 6.25
C ASP A 47 5.68 -0.43 7.32
N GLU A 48 4.97 0.62 6.90
CA GLU A 48 4.37 1.60 7.81
C GLU A 48 3.29 0.97 8.69
N MET A 49 2.41 0.14 8.11
CA MET A 49 1.43 -0.64 8.88
C MET A 49 2.09 -1.59 9.88
N GLU A 50 3.13 -2.31 9.46
CA GLU A 50 3.85 -3.24 10.35
C GLU A 50 4.58 -2.49 11.48
N ARG A 51 5.19 -1.35 11.20
CA ARG A 51 5.78 -0.47 12.22
C ARG A 51 4.75 0.02 13.23
N LEU A 52 3.58 0.45 12.77
CA LEU A 52 2.49 0.88 13.65
C LEU A 52 1.95 -0.28 14.49
N ARG A 53 1.84 -1.48 13.89
CA ARG A 53 1.46 -2.71 14.60
C ARG A 53 2.48 -3.11 15.66
N ALA A 54 3.77 -2.97 15.37
CA ALA A 54 4.83 -3.21 16.34
C ALA A 54 4.79 -2.17 17.48
N SER A 55 4.57 -0.91 17.14
CA SER A 55 4.50 0.19 18.12
C SER A 55 3.30 0.09 19.07
N THR A 56 2.16 -0.47 18.64
CA THR A 56 0.98 -0.63 19.52
C THR A 56 1.08 -1.84 20.46
N ARG A 57 2.12 -2.68 20.31
CA ARG A 57 2.29 -3.93 21.07
C ARG A 57 3.26 -3.79 22.26
N HIS A 58 3.76 -2.58 22.50
CA HIS A 58 4.68 -2.22 23.60
C HIS A 58 3.97 -1.49 24.74
#